data_AF-A0A7R9ZV36-F1
#
_entry.id   AF-A0A7R9ZV36-F1
#
_cell.length_a   1.000
_cell.length_b   1.000
_cell.length_c   1.000
_cell.angle_alpha   90.00
_cell.angle_beta   90.00
_cell.angle_gamma   90.00
#
_symmetry.space_group_name_H-M   'P 1'
#
loop_
_entity.id
_entity.type
_entity.pdbx_description
1 polymer ?
#
loop_
_entity_poly.entity_id
_entity_poly.type
_entity_poly.pdbx_seq_one_letter_code
_entity_poly.pdbx_strand_id
1 'polypeptide(L)'
;GQRVQVWSDSEGRWLDGQVEEVYTEGGLADGFNMPPGCVKVSSDAGIKYLKPGQLDRELRYQVVPAAGALPVAQRTPLESWHLPSLSEVHKQAFSHLGDAVFRKGALIGVCIGLLLGLIVGPLVKVILTWCILMLSLAAAALLVLWILQAGQGQPAEHQVASRGLLSFDEEDGSDEGCTDGSSSET
;
A
#
# COMPACT_ATOMS: atom_id res chain seq x y z
N GLY A 1 -8.92 -26.28 27.46
CA GLY A 1 -7.70 -25.84 28.18
C GLY A 1 -6.67 -26.94 28.46
N GLN A 2 -6.64 -28.05 27.71
CA GLN A 2 -5.62 -29.10 27.88
C GLN A 2 -4.28 -28.66 27.27
N ARG A 3 -3.14 -28.96 27.92
CA ARG A 3 -1.81 -28.69 27.37
C ARG A 3 -1.43 -29.71 26.30
N VAL A 4 -0.94 -29.21 25.18
CA VAL A 4 -0.58 -29.98 24.00
C VAL A 4 0.70 -29.42 23.39
N GLN A 5 1.34 -30.19 22.51
CA GLN A 5 2.34 -29.67 21.59
C GLN A 5 1.78 -29.68 20.18
N VAL A 6 2.00 -28.59 19.44
CA VAL A 6 1.58 -28.42 18.06
C VAL A 6 2.80 -28.30 17.15
N TRP A 7 2.80 -28.98 16.00
CA TRP A 7 3.87 -28.87 15.02
C TRP A 7 3.78 -27.54 14.26
N SER A 8 4.89 -26.80 14.20
CA SER A 8 5.03 -25.58 13.42
C SER A 8 5.87 -25.84 12.17
N ASP A 9 5.25 -25.71 10.99
CA ASP A 9 5.95 -25.88 9.71
C ASP A 9 6.93 -24.73 9.42
N SER A 10 6.64 -23.53 9.91
CA SER A 10 7.51 -22.36 9.75
C SER A 10 8.75 -22.43 10.63
N GLU A 11 8.63 -23.01 11.83
CA GLU A 11 9.76 -23.15 12.77
C GLU A 11 10.42 -24.54 12.73
N GLY A 12 9.80 -25.52 12.07
CA GLY A 12 10.31 -26.90 11.97
C GLY A 12 10.45 -27.60 13.32
N ARG A 13 9.62 -27.25 14.31
CA ARG A 13 9.66 -27.80 15.67
C ARG A 13 8.27 -27.92 16.30
N TRP A 14 8.21 -28.68 17.39
CA TRP A 14 7.04 -28.76 18.26
C TRP A 14 7.00 -27.55 19.19
N LEU A 15 5.85 -26.88 19.26
CA LEU A 15 5.59 -25.74 20.14
C LEU A 15 4.59 -26.13 21.21
N ASP A 16 4.82 -25.67 22.43
CA ASP A 16 3.85 -25.84 23.50
C ASP A 16 2.61 -24.98 23.20
N GLY A 17 1.43 -25.54 23.48
CA GLY A 17 0.17 -24.90 23.21
C GLY A 17 -0.94 -25.39 24.14
N GLN A 18 -2.11 -24.78 23.98
CA GLN A 18 -3.30 -25.09 24.74
C GLN A 18 -4.49 -25.26 23.82
N VAL A 19 -5.25 -26.34 24.02
CA VAL A 19 -6.54 -26.52 23.34
C VAL A 19 -7.52 -25.50 23.91
N GLU A 20 -7.97 -24.57 23.06
CA GLU A 20 -8.98 -23.58 23.42
C GLU A 20 -10.38 -24.16 23.24
N GLU A 21 -10.65 -24.74 22.07
CA GLU A 21 -11.98 -25.20 21.68
C GLU A 21 -11.90 -26.46 20.81
N VAL A 22 -12.92 -27.32 20.93
CA VAL A 22 -13.10 -28.51 20.11
C VAL A 22 -14.49 -28.45 19.47
N TYR A 23 -14.54 -28.34 18.15
CA TYR A 23 -15.78 -28.24 17.39
C TYR A 23 -16.34 -29.63 17.11
N THR A 24 -17.08 -30.21 18.07
CA THR A 24 -17.60 -31.58 17.95
C THR A 24 -18.55 -31.77 16.76
N GLU A 25 -19.44 -30.80 16.52
CA GLU A 25 -20.42 -30.84 15.40
C GLU A 25 -19.97 -30.00 14.18
N GLY A 26 -18.78 -29.39 14.25
CA GLY A 26 -18.35 -28.37 13.30
C GLY A 26 -18.99 -27.01 13.59
N GLY A 27 -18.91 -26.08 12.63
CA GLY A 27 -19.56 -24.76 12.74
C GLY A 27 -18.74 -23.63 12.12
N LEU A 28 -19.19 -22.39 12.31
CA LEU A 28 -18.47 -21.21 11.83
C LEU A 28 -17.60 -20.64 12.97
N ALA A 29 -16.29 -20.61 12.78
CA ALA A 29 -15.33 -20.04 13.73
C ALA A 29 -14.41 -19.05 13.02
N ASP A 30 -14.29 -17.83 13.54
CA ASP A 30 -13.50 -16.74 12.95
C ASP A 30 -13.82 -16.47 11.46
N GLY A 31 -15.08 -16.70 11.06
CA GLY A 31 -15.53 -16.55 9.66
C GLY A 31 -15.20 -17.75 8.75
N PHE A 32 -14.62 -18.83 9.28
CA PHE A 32 -14.30 -20.05 8.54
C PHE A 32 -15.19 -21.21 8.95
N ASN A 33 -15.58 -22.05 7.99
CA ASN A 33 -16.38 -23.24 8.25
C ASN A 33 -15.48 -24.39 8.71
N MET A 34 -15.65 -24.81 9.96
CA MET A 34 -14.90 -25.87 10.62
C MET A 34 -15.64 -27.21 10.50
N PRO A 35 -14.95 -28.27 10.06
CA PRO A 35 -15.55 -29.61 10.06
C PRO A 35 -15.71 -30.15 11.49
N PRO A 36 -16.62 -31.12 11.70
CA PRO A 36 -16.73 -31.87 12.95
C PRO A 36 -15.39 -32.47 13.39
N GLY A 37 -15.07 -32.32 14.68
CA GLY A 37 -13.81 -32.75 15.29
C GLY A 37 -12.62 -31.82 15.06
N CYS A 38 -12.83 -30.62 14.51
CA CYS A 38 -11.76 -29.62 14.41
C CYS A 38 -11.34 -29.12 15.79
N VAL A 39 -10.04 -28.91 16.01
CA VAL A 39 -9.50 -28.44 17.29
C VAL A 39 -8.77 -27.12 17.10
N LYS A 40 -9.15 -26.11 17.89
CA LYS A 40 -8.48 -24.82 17.98
C LYS A 40 -7.41 -24.86 19.06
N VAL A 41 -6.15 -24.66 18.67
CA VAL A 41 -5.00 -24.66 19.57
C VAL A 41 -4.32 -23.31 19.51
N SER A 42 -4.11 -22.67 20.66
CA SER A 42 -3.25 -21.50 20.78
C SER A 42 -1.83 -21.91 21.21
N SER A 43 -0.84 -21.23 20.67
CA SER A 43 0.59 -21.42 20.93
C SER A 43 1.31 -20.07 20.83
N ASP A 44 2.60 -20.04 21.17
CA ASP A 44 3.42 -18.83 21.04
C ASP A 44 3.54 -18.34 19.58
N ALA A 45 3.35 -19.22 18.60
CA ALA A 45 3.32 -18.86 17.17
C ALA A 45 1.94 -18.39 16.67
N GLY A 46 0.92 -18.40 17.53
CA GLY A 46 -0.45 -18.01 17.20
C GLY A 46 -1.46 -19.17 17.30
N ILE A 47 -2.61 -19.00 16.65
CA ILE A 47 -3.73 -19.94 16.66
C ILE A 47 -3.65 -20.86 15.44
N LYS A 48 -3.75 -22.17 15.67
CA LYS A 48 -3.82 -23.20 14.62
C LYS A 48 -5.12 -24.00 14.74
N TYR A 49 -5.79 -24.19 13.62
CA TYR A 49 -6.96 -25.04 13.48
C TYR A 49 -6.54 -26.39 12.90
N LEU A 50 -6.75 -27.46 13.65
CA LEU A 50 -6.36 -28.82 13.27
C LEU A 50 -7.58 -29.65 12.92
N LYS A 51 -7.63 -30.16 11.69
CA LYS A 51 -8.67 -31.09 11.25
C LYS A 51 -8.45 -32.47 11.87
N PRO A 52 -9.50 -33.32 11.97
CA PRO A 52 -9.37 -34.66 12.54
C PRO A 52 -8.22 -35.50 11.95
N GLY A 53 -8.05 -35.48 10.62
CA GLY A 53 -6.97 -36.22 9.95
C GLY A 53 -5.55 -35.67 10.16
N GLN A 54 -5.41 -34.49 10.78
CA GLN A 54 -4.11 -33.87 11.09
C GLN A 54 -3.70 -34.06 12.56
N LEU A 55 -4.63 -34.44 13.45
CA LEU A 55 -4.37 -34.50 14.88
C LEU A 55 -3.19 -35.42 15.21
N ASP A 56 -3.14 -36.62 14.61
CA ASP A 56 -2.06 -37.58 14.90
C ASP A 56 -0.67 -37.11 14.44
N ARG A 57 -0.62 -36.25 13.41
CA ARG A 57 0.63 -35.76 12.81
C ARG A 57 1.10 -34.46 13.44
N GLU A 58 0.16 -33.58 13.79
CA GLU A 58 0.44 -32.19 14.15
C GLU A 58 0.13 -31.86 15.61
N LEU A 59 -0.52 -32.76 16.35
CA LEU A 59 -0.84 -32.59 17.77
C LEU A 59 -0.25 -33.73 18.60
N ARG A 60 0.37 -33.39 19.72
CA ARG A 60 0.79 -34.35 20.75
C ARG A 60 0.23 -33.94 22.10
N TYR A 61 -0.43 -34.86 22.79
CA TYR A 61 -0.89 -34.60 24.14
C TYR A 61 0.30 -34.61 25.10
N GLN A 62 0.43 -33.53 25.89
CA GLN A 62 1.35 -33.58 27.02
C GLN A 62 0.66 -34.35 28.14
N VAL A 63 1.25 -35.49 28.49
CA VAL A 63 0.90 -36.18 29.73
C VAL A 63 1.43 -35.31 30.86
N VAL A 64 0.58 -34.40 31.36
CA VAL A 64 0.86 -33.71 32.61
C VAL A 64 0.89 -34.81 33.67
N PRO A 65 2.05 -35.11 34.27
CA PRO A 65 2.12 -36.13 35.32
C PRO A 65 1.13 -35.71 36.39
N ALA A 66 0.14 -36.56 36.67
CA ALA A 66 -0.88 -36.27 37.65
C ALA A 66 -0.19 -35.78 38.92
N ALA A 67 -0.48 -34.54 39.31
CA ALA A 67 0.24 -33.77 40.32
C ALA A 67 0.15 -34.33 41.77
N GLY A 68 -0.07 -35.64 41.92
CA GLY A 68 -0.24 -36.34 43.20
C GLY A 68 0.74 -37.49 43.47
N ALA A 69 1.68 -37.81 42.57
CA ALA A 69 2.71 -38.83 42.84
C ALA A 69 4.08 -38.17 43.05
N LEU A 70 4.30 -37.61 44.25
CA LEU A 70 5.61 -37.09 44.65
C LEU A 70 6.61 -38.26 44.83
N PRO A 71 7.73 -38.32 44.09
CA PRO A 71 8.93 -38.94 44.62
C PRO A 71 9.45 -38.04 45.75
N VAL A 72 9.37 -38.55 46.98
CA VAL A 72 10.06 -37.97 48.13
C VAL A 72 11.56 -37.92 47.82
N ALA A 73 12.16 -36.76 48.11
CA ALA A 73 13.60 -36.50 48.17
C ALA A 73 14.33 -36.29 46.83
N GLN A 74 14.34 -35.04 46.38
CA GLN A 74 15.57 -34.25 46.30
C GLN A 74 15.19 -32.76 46.35
N ARG A 75 15.25 -32.18 47.55
CA ARG A 75 15.29 -30.73 47.71
C ARG A 75 16.67 -30.29 47.20
N THR A 76 16.75 -29.92 45.93
CA THR A 76 17.84 -29.05 45.50
C THR A 76 17.69 -27.71 46.23
N PRO A 77 18.81 -27.04 46.57
CA PRO A 77 18.79 -25.71 47.14
C PRO A 77 17.89 -24.81 46.31
N LEU A 78 17.18 -23.93 47.01
CA LEU A 78 16.27 -22.92 46.49
C LEU A 78 17.01 -22.02 45.47
N GLU A 79 17.22 -22.53 44.26
CA GLU A 79 17.74 -21.77 43.15
C GLU A 79 16.60 -20.86 42.75
N SER A 80 16.73 -19.62 43.18
CA SER A 80 15.82 -18.52 42.97
C SER A 80 15.24 -18.59 41.56
N TRP A 81 13.92 -18.81 41.49
CA TRP A 81 13.14 -18.66 40.28
C TRP A 81 13.28 -17.22 39.79
N HIS A 82 14.35 -16.93 39.04
CA HIS A 82 14.46 -15.76 38.20
C HIS A 82 13.40 -15.92 37.12
N LEU A 83 12.18 -15.48 37.43
CA LEU A 83 11.18 -15.21 36.43
C LEU A 83 11.82 -14.23 35.46
N PRO A 84 12.08 -14.63 34.20
CA PRO A 84 12.56 -13.68 33.21
C PRO A 84 11.55 -12.54 33.19
N SER A 85 12.06 -11.32 33.26
CA SER A 85 11.18 -10.16 33.30
C SER A 85 10.28 -10.21 32.06
N LEU A 86 8.99 -9.87 32.20
CA LEU A 86 8.05 -9.81 31.07
C LEU A 86 8.62 -9.01 29.88
N SER A 87 9.54 -8.08 30.15
CA SER A 87 10.27 -7.29 29.16
C SER A 87 11.30 -8.09 28.34
N GLU A 88 11.96 -9.09 28.94
CA GLU A 88 12.91 -9.96 28.24
C GLU A 88 12.21 -10.97 27.35
N VAL A 89 11.10 -11.55 27.83
CA VAL A 89 10.25 -12.45 27.02
C VAL A 89 9.70 -11.71 25.79
N HIS A 90 9.31 -10.43 25.94
CA HIS A 90 8.86 -9.61 24.81
C HIS A 90 9.99 -9.32 23.81
N LYS A 91 11.20 -9.01 24.27
CA LYS A 91 12.34 -8.76 23.38
C LYS A 91 12.78 -10.00 22.60
N GLN A 92 12.65 -11.18 23.20
CA GLN A 92 13.10 -12.43 22.57
C GLN A 92 12.08 -12.99 21.58
N ALA A 93 10.77 -12.80 21.82
CA ALA A 93 9.72 -13.22 20.88
C ALA A 93 9.64 -12.34 19.62
N PHE A 94 9.82 -11.02 19.76
CA PHE A 94 9.69 -10.09 18.62
C PHE A 94 10.93 -10.04 17.70
N SER A 95 12.10 -10.43 18.19
CA SER A 95 13.34 -10.40 17.39
C SER A 95 13.40 -11.52 16.35
N HIS A 96 12.73 -12.65 16.57
CA HIS A 96 12.80 -13.80 15.66
C HIS A 96 11.73 -13.78 14.56
N LEU A 97 10.61 -13.08 14.77
CA LEU A 97 9.52 -12.98 13.78
C LEU A 97 9.75 -11.86 12.74
N GLY A 98 10.57 -10.85 13.08
CA GLY A 98 10.77 -9.67 12.23
C GLY A 98 11.58 -9.95 10.97
N ASP A 99 12.71 -10.64 11.09
CA ASP A 99 13.73 -10.62 10.05
C ASP A 99 13.34 -11.34 8.75
N ALA A 100 12.71 -12.50 8.83
CA ALA A 100 12.38 -13.29 7.65
C ALA A 100 11.17 -12.71 6.89
N VAL A 101 10.17 -12.23 7.62
CA VAL A 101 8.95 -11.66 7.03
C VAL A 101 9.24 -10.27 6.47
N PHE A 102 10.00 -9.45 7.20
CA PHE A 102 10.37 -8.11 6.75
C PHE A 102 11.27 -8.14 5.51
N ARG A 103 12.28 -9.03 5.47
CA ARG A 103 13.14 -9.18 4.27
C ARG A 103 12.34 -9.63 3.04
N LYS A 104 11.40 -10.56 3.21
CA LYS A 104 10.51 -11.00 2.12
C LYS A 104 9.59 -9.87 1.67
N GLY A 105 9.00 -9.13 2.60
CA GLY A 105 8.16 -7.97 2.31
C GLY A 105 8.92 -6.87 1.58
N ALA A 106 10.13 -6.55 2.02
CA ALA A 106 11.00 -5.55 1.38
C ALA A 106 11.37 -5.95 -0.05
N LEU A 107 11.73 -7.22 -0.27
CA LEU A 107 12.05 -7.72 -1.62
C LEU A 107 10.83 -7.60 -2.55
N ILE A 108 9.64 -8.00 -2.07
CA ILE A 108 8.40 -7.91 -2.85
C ILE A 108 8.08 -6.44 -3.18
N GLY A 109 8.22 -5.53 -2.21
CA GLY A 109 8.00 -4.11 -2.42
C GLY A 109 8.93 -3.51 -3.47
N VAL A 110 10.22 -3.84 -3.43
CA VAL A 110 11.20 -3.39 -4.43
C VAL A 110 10.87 -3.95 -5.82
N CYS A 111 10.54 -5.24 -5.93
CA CYS A 111 10.14 -5.86 -7.19
C CYS A 111 8.91 -5.19 -7.81
N ILE A 112 7.88 -4.91 -7.00
CA ILE A 112 6.67 -4.22 -7.45
C ILE A 112 7.00 -2.79 -7.89
N GLY A 113 7.78 -2.06 -7.10
CA GLY A 113 8.21 -0.70 -7.43
C GLY A 113 8.99 -0.63 -8.75
N LEU A 114 9.91 -1.57 -8.98
CA LEU A 114 10.66 -1.66 -10.24
C LEU A 114 9.77 -2.01 -11.43
N LEU A 115 8.86 -2.98 -11.28
CA LEU A 115 7.90 -3.33 -12.33
C LEU A 115 7.00 -2.16 -12.71
N LEU A 116 6.45 -1.45 -11.71
CA LEU A 116 5.62 -0.28 -11.94
C LEU A 116 6.42 0.85 -12.60
N GLY A 117 7.64 1.13 -12.12
CA GLY A 117 8.51 2.15 -12.73
C GLY A 117 8.87 1.83 -14.19
N LEU A 118 9.12 0.56 -14.49
CA LEU A 118 9.49 0.09 -15.83
C LEU A 118 8.32 0.12 -16.82
N ILE A 119 7.08 -0.05 -16.35
CA ILE A 119 5.88 0.04 -17.18
C ILE A 119 5.42 1.50 -17.32
N VAL A 120 5.33 2.23 -16.21
CA VAL A 120 4.80 3.61 -16.19
C VAL A 120 5.75 4.58 -16.88
N GLY A 121 7.07 4.42 -16.73
CA GLY A 121 8.07 5.32 -17.31
C GLY A 121 7.97 5.46 -18.84
N PRO A 122 8.00 4.37 -19.62
CA PRO A 122 7.80 4.41 -21.06
C PRO A 122 6.43 4.95 -21.46
N LEU A 123 5.38 4.61 -20.71
CA LEU A 123 4.02 5.01 -21.00
C LEU A 123 3.86 6.54 -20.89
N VAL A 124 4.45 7.15 -19.85
CA VAL A 124 4.52 8.61 -19.71
C VAL A 124 5.29 9.25 -20.86
N LYS A 125 6.42 8.69 -21.29
CA LYS A 125 7.19 9.19 -22.44
C LYS A 125 6.39 9.13 -23.75
N VAL A 126 5.66 8.04 -23.98
CA VAL A 126 4.82 7.87 -25.18
C VAL A 126 3.70 8.90 -25.19
N ILE A 127 2.99 9.07 -24.07
CA ILE A 127 1.92 10.08 -23.94
C ILE A 127 2.47 11.48 -24.19
N LEU A 128 3.59 11.85 -23.56
CA LEU A 128 4.21 13.16 -23.73
C LEU A 128 4.62 13.41 -25.19
N THR A 129 5.22 12.42 -25.84
CA THR A 129 5.62 12.50 -27.26
C THR A 129 4.40 12.69 -28.16
N TRP A 130 3.32 11.95 -27.90
CA TRP A 130 2.05 12.10 -28.61
C TRP A 130 1.43 13.49 -28.43
N CYS A 131 1.43 14.03 -27.21
CA CYS A 131 0.92 15.39 -26.94
C CYS A 131 1.70 16.45 -27.73
N ILE A 132 3.03 16.35 -27.77
CA ILE A 132 3.88 17.29 -28.54
C ILE A 132 3.56 17.20 -30.03
N LEU A 133 3.41 15.99 -30.57
CA LEU A 133 3.04 15.78 -31.98
C LEU A 133 1.67 16.39 -32.32
N MET A 134 0.68 16.19 -31.45
CA MET A 134 -0.67 16.73 -31.65
C MET A 134 -0.69 18.26 -31.61
N LEU A 135 0.04 18.87 -30.67
CA LEU A 135 0.19 20.33 -30.60
C LEU A 135 0.90 20.89 -31.83
N SER A 136 1.97 20.23 -32.29
CA SER A 136 2.68 20.63 -33.50
C SER A 136 1.79 20.54 -34.74
N LEU A 137 0.98 19.49 -34.86
CA LEU A 137 0.04 19.32 -35.97
C LEU A 137 -1.06 20.40 -35.95
N ALA A 138 -1.60 20.69 -34.76
CA ALA A 138 -2.60 21.75 -34.59
C ALA A 138 -2.03 23.13 -34.96
N ALA A 139 -0.81 23.45 -34.50
CA ALA A 139 -0.13 24.70 -34.85
C ALA A 139 0.12 24.82 -36.36
N ALA A 140 0.56 23.74 -37.01
CA ALA A 140 0.74 23.71 -38.46
C ALA A 140 -0.59 23.92 -39.21
N ALA A 141 -1.67 23.29 -38.76
CA ALA A 141 -3.00 23.47 -39.34
C ALA A 141 -3.49 24.93 -39.20
N LEU A 142 -3.30 25.54 -38.03
CA LEU A 142 -3.63 26.95 -37.80
C LEU A 142 -2.80 27.88 -38.68
N LEU A 143 -1.50 27.60 -38.85
CA LEU A 143 -0.62 28.37 -39.74
C LEU A 143 -1.08 28.27 -41.20
N VAL A 144 -1.46 27.08 -41.67
CA VAL A 144 -2.03 26.90 -43.02
C VAL A 144 -3.34 27.68 -43.18
N LEU A 145 -4.25 27.61 -42.20
CA LEU A 145 -5.49 28.39 -42.22
C LEU A 145 -5.21 29.89 -42.27
N TRP A 146 -4.24 30.37 -41.49
CA TRP A 146 -3.83 31.76 -41.49
C TRP A 146 -3.28 32.21 -42.86
N ILE A 147 -2.43 31.40 -43.50
CA ILE A 147 -1.91 31.68 -44.85
C ILE A 147 -3.05 31.75 -45.88
N LEU A 148 -4.02 30.81 -45.81
CA LEU A 148 -5.16 30.79 -46.72
C LEU A 148 -6.05 32.03 -46.56
N GLN A 149 -6.23 32.51 -45.32
CA GLN A 149 -6.98 33.74 -45.05
C GLN A 149 -6.23 34.99 -45.55
N ALA A 150 -4.91 35.06 -45.35
CA ALA A 150 -4.09 36.16 -45.84
C ALA A 150 -4.17 36.32 -47.37
N GLY A 151 -4.30 35.21 -48.12
CA GLY A 151 -4.46 35.24 -49.57
C GLY A 151 -5.82 35.76 -50.07
N GLN A 152 -6.84 35.83 -49.22
CA GLN A 152 -8.19 36.28 -49.61
C GLN A 152 -8.39 37.81 -49.42
N GLY A 153 -7.41 38.50 -48.83
CA GLY A 153 -7.54 39.86 -48.31
C GLY A 153 -6.99 41.00 -49.19
N GLN A 154 -6.89 40.84 -50.51
CA GLN A 154 -6.75 42.00 -51.40
C GLN A 154 -7.86 41.97 -52.44
N PRO A 155 -9.07 42.49 -52.12
CA PRO A 155 -9.82 43.18 -53.15
C PRO A 155 -8.89 44.28 -53.66
N ALA A 156 -8.58 44.24 -54.95
CA ALA A 156 -7.96 45.36 -55.63
C ALA A 156 -8.91 46.55 -55.47
N GLU A 157 -8.76 47.30 -54.38
CA GLU A 157 -9.31 48.64 -54.29
C GLU A 157 -8.63 49.40 -55.42
N HIS A 158 -9.40 49.55 -56.49
CA HIS A 158 -9.19 50.49 -57.54
C HIS A 158 -8.72 51.80 -56.91
N GLN A 159 -7.42 52.10 -57.07
CA GLN A 159 -6.93 53.46 -57.12
C GLN A 159 -7.69 54.17 -58.24
N VAL A 160 -8.88 54.69 -57.93
CA VAL A 160 -9.43 55.83 -58.65
C VAL A 160 -9.07 57.04 -57.81
N ALA A 161 -7.91 57.58 -58.16
CA ALA A 161 -7.54 58.94 -57.85
C ALA A 161 -8.71 59.89 -58.20
N SER A 162 -9.25 60.56 -57.19
CA SER A 162 -10.05 61.79 -57.29
C SER A 162 -9.99 62.46 -55.91
N ARG A 163 -8.88 63.12 -55.56
CA ARG A 163 -8.74 64.58 -55.63
C ARG A 163 -9.90 65.33 -54.93
N GLY A 164 -9.65 65.83 -53.72
CA GLY A 164 -10.44 66.89 -53.06
C GLY A 164 -10.34 66.79 -51.53
N LEU A 165 -9.46 67.55 -50.88
CA LEU A 165 -9.68 68.91 -50.35
C LEU A 165 -10.40 68.94 -48.99
N LEU A 166 -9.66 69.41 -47.96
CA LEU A 166 -10.09 70.03 -46.68
C LEU A 166 -10.84 69.09 -45.70
N SER A 167 -10.65 69.11 -44.38
CA SER A 167 -10.16 70.10 -43.40
C SER A 167 -9.61 69.31 -42.19
N PHE A 168 -8.47 69.66 -41.60
CA PHE A 168 -8.35 70.54 -40.42
C PHE A 168 -9.60 70.53 -39.52
N ASP A 169 -9.56 69.78 -38.42
CA ASP A 169 -9.99 70.32 -37.14
C ASP A 169 -9.22 69.64 -36.00
N GLU A 170 -8.82 70.52 -35.09
CA GLU A 170 -7.89 70.39 -34.00
C GLU A 170 -8.75 70.44 -32.75
N GLU A 171 -8.86 69.35 -32.00
CA GLU A 171 -9.47 69.42 -30.67
C GLU A 171 -8.64 68.64 -29.65
N ASP A 172 -7.82 69.46 -29.01
CA ASP A 172 -7.28 69.37 -27.66
C ASP A 172 -8.31 68.83 -26.66
N GLY A 173 -7.89 67.98 -25.73
CA GLY A 173 -8.83 67.35 -24.79
C GLY A 173 -8.18 66.43 -23.78
N SER A 174 -7.41 67.04 -22.88
CA SER A 174 -7.10 66.61 -21.52
C SER A 174 -8.09 65.62 -20.90
N ASP A 175 -7.61 64.59 -20.20
CA ASP A 175 -7.68 64.62 -18.73
C ASP A 175 -7.04 63.39 -18.07
N GLU A 176 -6.27 63.74 -17.05
CA GLU A 176 -5.60 62.88 -16.09
C GLU A 176 -6.60 62.06 -15.27
N GLY A 177 -6.23 60.83 -14.95
CA GLY A 177 -6.99 59.95 -14.07
C GLY A 177 -6.10 58.96 -13.35
N CYS A 178 -5.35 59.44 -12.35
CA CYS A 178 -4.76 58.60 -11.31
C CYS A 178 -5.85 57.99 -10.43
N THR A 179 -5.84 56.68 -10.21
CA THR A 179 -6.14 56.10 -8.89
C THR A 179 -5.42 54.77 -8.68
N ASP A 180 -4.52 54.81 -7.71
CA ASP A 180 -4.00 53.66 -6.96
C ASP A 180 -5.11 52.95 -6.18
N GLY A 181 -4.89 51.66 -5.85
CA GLY A 181 -5.63 50.95 -4.81
C GLY A 181 -5.67 49.44 -5.05
N SER A 182 -4.74 48.64 -4.52
CA SER A 182 -4.64 48.13 -3.14
C SER A 182 -5.43 46.83 -2.90
N SER A 183 -4.69 45.81 -2.45
CA SER A 183 -5.10 44.71 -1.53
C SER A 183 -6.18 43.71 -2.02
N SER A 184 -6.06 42.40 -1.88
CA SER A 184 -5.93 41.65 -0.62
C SER A 184 -5.89 40.14 -0.87
N GLU A 185 -5.39 39.44 0.14
CA GLU A 185 -5.32 38.01 0.43
C GLU A 185 -6.46 37.10 -0.07
N THR A 186 -6.12 35.87 -0.48
CA THR A 186 -6.49 34.62 0.23
C THR A 186 -5.77 33.41 -0.34
#